data_AF-A0A6P4HPZ8-F1
#
_entry.id   AF-A0A6P4HPZ8-F1
#
_cell.length_a   1.000
_cell.length_b   1.000
_cell.length_c   1.000
_cell.angle_alpha   90.00
_cell.angle_beta   90.00
_cell.angle_gamma   90.00
#
_symmetry.space_group_name_H-M   'P 1'
#
loop_
_entity.id
_entity.type
_entity.pdbx_description
1 polymer ?
#
loop_
_entity_poly.entity_id
_entity_poly.type
_entity_poly.pdbx_seq_one_letter_code
_entity_poly.pdbx_strand_id
1 'polypeptide(L)'
;MRRIPLYIVEDPSPEDSEYDTMTLVMCPRNLIECELFLKIMRKETDAAFKDFAENAESCLAISKKCLKLKDTHVMKQTLLNLNEIICRGPSESTSFVDAILARSVVYLQNCEHAIACNDLLYYESLPVALKTTEGTIVSEIYLCVCLYILRKYQTARDKLAYVKKLIDKASISENSEMASTLSVLKLYEEKINQSSRNVELCKHTARKVFEPNLGYKFGRKIPYASKACKYVPKSADNSAAVLASSDIPKGAIVLVEDPLFFQFSAPFLNCSLCETHQELLYTCDHCRYKTYCSKECSDSDAEKHKLECQGYRIGLIPMLEATILFRLFLKSAEYVFPAIMDFTMDGGVINNPRDAWHFILEHAEEEDEEYHIVGEFLATRPDFKRLSKEQYRDVVSTAFRLAVFIYTETDLVDKYFYLLRLQKIDMINVMAAVLLRLGAHVLLSSQHHEMWYPKRGEFLNGARVEFAATFPLPVPSERIMANAFSYYKINPLTDFVECYNNVKKTPENSGNGRDAHATQGESPLVHFENKLYSMCLKNRDVDCVEDILDADILPMQLIDKILEDFSTPKRCQLLKNLAKYFHLFVHQYFSKYTVNNRIYQMKSSLCATLKTFKHCCKTENVKVMYIAT
;
A
#
# COMPACT_ATOMS: atom_id res chain seq x y z
N MET A 1 -8.79 14.47 6.90
CA MET A 1 -10.21 14.30 7.33
C MET A 1 -10.34 14.09 8.84
N ARG A 2 -9.55 13.15 9.39
CA ARG A 2 -9.49 12.75 10.80
C ARG A 2 -9.58 13.91 11.81
N ARG A 3 -8.94 15.04 11.49
CA ARG A 3 -8.80 16.22 12.38
C ARG A 3 -9.95 17.21 12.37
N ILE A 4 -10.92 17.11 11.45
CA ILE A 4 -12.10 17.98 11.54
C ILE A 4 -12.94 17.47 12.73
N PRO A 5 -13.16 18.26 13.80
CA PRO A 5 -13.82 17.74 14.98
C PRO A 5 -15.31 17.49 14.70
N LEU A 6 -15.80 16.36 15.17
CA LEU A 6 -17.24 16.12 15.26
C LEU A 6 -17.84 17.08 16.29
N TYR A 7 -19.08 17.51 16.06
CA TYR A 7 -19.82 18.25 17.06
C TYR A 7 -20.21 17.29 18.19
N ILE A 8 -19.72 17.59 19.39
CA ILE A 8 -19.96 16.81 20.59
C ILE A 8 -20.37 17.80 21.69
N VAL A 9 -21.55 17.58 22.29
CA VAL A 9 -22.09 18.46 23.34
C VAL A 9 -21.33 18.29 24.64
N GLU A 10 -21.03 17.04 25.00
CA GLU A 10 -20.23 16.66 26.17
C GLU A 10 -19.18 15.62 25.76
N ASP A 11 -17.95 15.79 26.22
CA ASP A 11 -16.86 14.85 25.91
C ASP A 11 -17.27 13.43 26.33
N PRO A 12 -17.27 12.44 25.41
CA PRO A 12 -17.73 11.10 25.72
C PRO A 12 -16.84 10.47 26.80
N SER A 13 -17.47 9.83 27.79
CA SER A 13 -16.71 9.16 28.84
C SER A 13 -16.13 7.85 28.32
N PRO A 14 -14.86 7.52 28.61
CA PRO A 14 -14.32 6.18 28.37
C PRO A 14 -15.09 5.05 29.08
N GLU A 15 -15.95 5.39 30.04
CA GLU A 15 -16.79 4.46 30.80
C GLU A 15 -18.16 4.21 30.15
N ASP A 16 -18.63 5.08 29.25
CA ASP A 16 -19.89 4.92 28.53
C ASP A 16 -19.83 3.71 27.58
N SER A 17 -20.97 3.07 27.32
CA SER A 17 -20.99 2.01 26.30
C SER A 17 -20.66 2.58 24.92
N GLU A 18 -20.11 1.76 24.02
CA GLU A 18 -19.79 2.20 22.67
C GLU A 18 -21.04 2.66 21.90
N TYR A 19 -22.18 2.01 22.18
CA TYR A 19 -23.48 2.41 21.64
C TYR A 19 -23.91 3.78 22.15
N ASP A 20 -23.85 4.02 23.46
CA ASP A 20 -24.26 5.31 24.06
C ASP A 20 -23.32 6.44 23.59
N THR A 21 -22.02 6.17 23.51
CA THR A 21 -21.03 7.09 22.94
C THR A 21 -21.40 7.48 21.51
N MET A 22 -21.77 6.51 20.67
CA MET A 22 -22.15 6.80 19.29
C MET A 22 -23.49 7.51 19.18
N THR A 23 -24.44 7.24 20.08
CA THR A 23 -25.68 8.02 20.17
C THR A 23 -25.42 9.50 20.45
N LEU A 24 -24.45 9.85 21.30
CA LEU A 24 -24.06 11.25 21.54
C LEU A 24 -23.50 11.92 20.29
N VAL A 25 -22.76 11.16 19.47
CA VAL A 25 -22.13 11.65 18.24
C VAL A 25 -23.14 11.70 17.08
N MET A 26 -24.17 10.85 17.10
CA MET A 26 -25.20 10.69 16.08
C MET A 26 -26.22 11.84 16.09
N CYS A 27 -25.75 13.06 15.85
CA CYS A 27 -26.60 14.24 15.68
C CYS A 27 -26.78 14.60 14.19
N PRO A 28 -27.89 15.27 13.81
CA PRO A 28 -28.16 15.66 12.42
C PRO A 28 -27.01 16.46 11.79
N ARG A 29 -26.34 17.32 12.56
CA ARG A 29 -25.20 18.12 12.09
C ARG A 29 -24.05 17.23 11.62
N ASN A 30 -23.61 16.28 12.45
CA ASN A 30 -22.49 15.40 12.13
C ASN A 30 -22.80 14.48 10.94
N LEU A 31 -24.03 13.95 10.89
CA LEU A 31 -24.46 13.07 9.79
C LEU A 31 -24.50 13.83 8.46
N ILE A 32 -25.18 14.98 8.41
CA ILE A 32 -25.26 15.82 7.20
C ILE A 32 -23.87 16.26 6.76
N GLU A 33 -23.03 16.72 7.69
CA GLU A 33 -21.67 17.16 7.38
C GLU A 33 -20.83 16.00 6.82
N CYS A 34 -20.90 14.81 7.42
CA CYS A 34 -20.16 13.65 6.90
C CYS A 34 -20.66 13.19 5.52
N GLU A 35 -21.96 13.20 5.26
CA GLU A 35 -22.49 12.89 3.92
C GLU A 35 -22.04 13.93 2.87
N LEU A 36 -22.02 15.22 3.25
CA LEU A 36 -21.46 16.27 2.39
C LEU A 36 -19.97 16.05 2.15
N PHE A 37 -19.23 15.63 3.17
CA PHE A 37 -17.81 15.31 3.04
C PHE A 37 -17.56 14.18 2.03
N LEU A 38 -18.34 13.09 2.09
CA LEU A 38 -18.26 12.01 1.11
C LEU A 38 -18.53 12.51 -0.32
N LYS A 39 -19.56 13.35 -0.51
CA LYS A 39 -19.88 13.95 -1.81
C LYS A 39 -18.75 14.85 -2.33
N ILE A 40 -18.15 15.66 -1.46
CA ILE A 40 -17.02 16.54 -1.81
C ILE A 40 -15.82 15.70 -2.22
N MET A 41 -15.43 14.71 -1.41
CA MET A 41 -14.30 13.84 -1.73
C MET A 41 -14.50 13.13 -3.07
N ARG A 42 -15.69 12.58 -3.32
CA ARG A 42 -16.02 11.94 -4.60
C ARG A 42 -15.84 12.93 -5.76
N LYS A 43 -16.42 14.13 -5.65
CA LYS A 43 -16.34 15.16 -6.70
C LYS A 43 -14.89 15.56 -7.01
N GLU A 44 -14.09 15.81 -5.97
CA GLU A 44 -12.68 16.20 -6.16
C GLU A 44 -11.82 15.03 -6.67
N THR A 45 -12.16 13.78 -6.29
CA THR A 45 -11.53 12.57 -6.86
C THR A 45 -11.83 12.45 -8.35
N ASP A 46 -13.10 12.59 -8.74
CA ASP A 46 -13.54 12.49 -10.14
C ASP A 46 -12.87 13.57 -11.00
N ALA A 47 -12.77 14.80 -10.47
CA ALA A 47 -12.07 15.89 -11.13
C ALA A 47 -10.57 15.58 -11.32
N ALA A 48 -9.87 15.17 -10.25
CA ALA A 48 -8.45 14.85 -10.34
C ALA A 48 -8.18 13.68 -11.30
N PHE A 49 -9.02 12.64 -11.29
CA PHE A 49 -8.85 11.48 -12.18
C PHE A 49 -9.12 11.83 -13.64
N LYS A 50 -10.06 12.75 -13.89
CA LYS A 50 -10.28 13.31 -15.22
C LYS A 50 -9.05 14.09 -15.68
N ASP A 51 -8.48 14.95 -14.84
CA ASP A 51 -7.26 15.69 -15.16
C ASP A 51 -6.08 14.75 -15.46
N PHE A 52 -5.92 13.67 -14.70
CA PHE A 52 -4.90 12.65 -14.99
C PHE A 52 -5.13 11.96 -16.33
N ALA A 53 -6.38 11.65 -16.68
CA ALA A 53 -6.72 11.04 -17.96
C ALA A 53 -6.43 11.98 -19.14
N GLU A 54 -6.80 13.26 -19.03
CA GLU A 54 -6.59 14.27 -20.08
C GLU A 54 -5.09 14.57 -20.30
N ASN A 55 -4.28 14.53 -19.25
CA ASN A 55 -2.85 14.84 -19.33
C ASN A 55 -1.98 13.64 -19.71
N ALA A 56 -2.46 12.39 -19.53
CA ALA A 56 -1.64 11.19 -19.70
C ALA A 56 -0.98 11.09 -21.09
N GLU A 57 -1.73 11.40 -22.16
CA GLU A 57 -1.21 11.34 -23.54
C GLU A 57 -0.12 12.39 -23.79
N SER A 58 -0.33 13.63 -23.33
CA SER A 58 0.66 14.71 -23.44
C SER A 58 1.93 14.38 -22.66
N CYS A 59 1.79 13.90 -21.42
CA CYS A 59 2.90 13.45 -20.58
C CYS A 59 3.68 12.30 -21.24
N LEU A 60 2.98 11.34 -21.85
CA LEU A 60 3.62 10.25 -22.59
C LEU A 60 4.37 10.77 -23.83
N ALA A 61 3.78 11.69 -24.59
CA ALA A 61 4.40 12.27 -25.78
C ALA A 61 5.68 13.04 -25.42
N ILE A 62 5.65 13.82 -24.33
CA ILE A 62 6.83 14.51 -23.78
C ILE A 62 7.87 13.47 -23.36
N SER A 63 7.47 12.45 -22.60
CA SER A 63 8.36 11.38 -22.15
C SER A 63 9.05 10.68 -23.33
N LYS A 64 8.29 10.28 -24.37
CA LYS A 64 8.82 9.67 -25.59
C LYS A 64 9.83 10.57 -26.32
N LYS A 65 9.63 11.89 -26.33
CA LYS A 65 10.61 12.85 -26.88
C LYS A 65 11.85 12.95 -26.00
N CYS A 66 11.67 12.98 -24.68
CA CYS A 66 12.75 13.08 -23.70
C CYS A 66 13.64 11.83 -23.68
N LEU A 67 13.10 10.62 -23.89
CA LEU A 67 13.87 9.37 -24.02
C LEU A 67 14.98 9.42 -25.08
N LYS A 68 14.88 10.34 -26.04
CA LYS A 68 15.86 10.57 -27.11
C LYS A 68 17.07 11.38 -26.63
N LEU A 69 16.94 12.05 -25.49
CA LEU A 69 17.94 12.93 -24.91
C LEU A 69 18.78 12.12 -23.91
N LYS A 70 20.08 12.00 -24.15
CA LYS A 70 21.03 11.30 -23.24
C LYS A 70 21.41 12.11 -22.00
N ASP A 71 20.45 12.86 -21.46
CA ASP A 71 20.65 13.64 -20.25
C ASP A 71 20.07 12.88 -19.04
N THR A 72 20.89 12.73 -18.00
CA THR A 72 20.53 11.95 -16.80
C THR A 72 19.39 12.59 -16.01
N HIS A 73 19.34 13.93 -15.96
CA HIS A 73 18.27 14.65 -15.27
C HIS A 73 16.94 14.52 -16.03
N VAL A 74 16.98 14.64 -17.35
CA VAL A 74 15.83 14.43 -18.23
C VAL A 74 15.32 12.98 -18.13
N MET A 75 16.20 11.98 -18.04
CA MET A 75 15.79 10.59 -17.84
C MET A 75 15.09 10.36 -16.51
N LYS A 76 15.59 10.96 -15.41
CA LYS A 76 14.91 10.90 -14.10
C LYS A 76 13.52 11.53 -14.17
N GLN A 77 13.39 12.69 -14.81
CA GLN A 77 12.10 13.34 -14.98
C GLN A 77 11.14 12.52 -15.86
N THR A 78 11.68 11.88 -16.89
CA THR A 78 10.92 10.97 -17.77
C THR A 78 10.37 9.79 -16.97
N LEU A 79 11.19 9.16 -16.13
CA LEU A 79 10.75 8.08 -15.24
C LEU A 79 9.66 8.52 -14.26
N LEU A 80 9.77 9.72 -13.68
CA LEU A 80 8.73 10.27 -12.80
C LEU A 80 7.40 10.43 -13.54
N ASN A 81 7.42 10.99 -14.75
CA ASN A 81 6.21 11.14 -15.57
C ASN A 81 5.59 9.78 -15.95
N LEU A 82 6.41 8.80 -16.35
CA LEU A 82 5.94 7.44 -16.65
C LEU A 82 5.33 6.77 -15.42
N ASN A 83 5.96 6.93 -14.25
CA ASN A 83 5.44 6.43 -12.98
C ASN A 83 4.10 7.07 -12.62
N GLU A 84 3.95 8.37 -12.85
CA GLU A 84 2.70 9.08 -12.61
C GLU A 84 1.58 8.55 -13.51
N ILE A 85 1.83 8.33 -14.81
CA ILE A 85 0.86 7.71 -15.73
C ILE A 85 0.47 6.30 -15.22
N ILE A 86 1.45 5.49 -14.82
CA ILE A 86 1.19 4.11 -14.37
C ILE A 86 0.47 4.06 -13.02
N CYS A 87 0.71 5.03 -12.13
CA CYS A 87 0.08 5.05 -10.80
C CYS A 87 -1.27 5.77 -10.79
N ARG A 88 -1.52 6.70 -11.72
CA ARG A 88 -2.68 7.62 -11.68
C ARG A 88 -3.51 7.65 -12.94
N GLY A 89 -2.93 7.33 -14.09
CA GLY A 89 -3.63 7.32 -15.37
C GLY A 89 -4.62 6.15 -15.48
N PRO A 90 -5.59 6.24 -16.41
CA PRO A 90 -6.54 5.17 -16.67
C PRO A 90 -5.85 3.95 -17.30
N SER A 91 -6.00 2.79 -16.67
CA SER A 91 -5.39 1.50 -17.07
C SER A 91 -5.92 0.99 -18.40
N GLU A 92 -7.16 1.33 -18.73
CA GLU A 92 -7.81 0.99 -20.00
C GLU A 92 -7.36 1.91 -21.15
N SER A 93 -6.40 2.80 -20.93
CA SER A 93 -5.86 3.66 -21.99
C SER A 93 -4.62 3.08 -22.64
N THR A 94 -4.46 3.37 -23.93
CA THR A 94 -3.23 3.09 -24.67
C THR A 94 -2.03 3.82 -24.04
N SER A 95 -2.24 5.03 -23.51
CA SER A 95 -1.20 5.80 -22.81
C SER A 95 -0.61 5.06 -21.61
N PHE A 96 -1.44 4.36 -20.84
CA PHE A 96 -0.99 3.54 -19.72
C PHE A 96 -0.18 2.33 -20.17
N VAL A 97 -0.70 1.60 -21.17
CA VAL A 97 -0.04 0.42 -21.77
C VAL A 97 1.33 0.81 -22.34
N ASP A 98 1.38 1.90 -23.09
CA ASP A 98 2.61 2.45 -23.67
C ASP A 98 3.58 2.96 -22.61
N ALA A 99 3.08 3.52 -21.50
CA ALA A 99 3.94 3.99 -20.42
C ALA A 99 4.67 2.81 -19.74
N ILE A 100 4.00 1.66 -19.55
CA ILE A 100 4.62 0.45 -19.01
C ILE A 100 5.73 -0.05 -19.94
N LEU A 101 5.43 -0.15 -21.23
CA LEU A 101 6.43 -0.58 -22.21
C LEU A 101 7.60 0.39 -22.28
N ALA A 102 7.34 1.70 -22.36
CA ALA A 102 8.37 2.73 -22.38
C ALA A 102 9.25 2.69 -21.11
N ARG A 103 8.64 2.51 -19.94
CA ARG A 103 9.36 2.39 -18.67
C ARG A 103 10.24 1.14 -18.64
N SER A 104 9.76 0.01 -19.16
CA SER A 104 10.58 -1.22 -19.28
C SER A 104 11.83 -1.00 -20.14
N VAL A 105 11.73 -0.21 -21.21
CA VAL A 105 12.86 0.12 -22.09
C VAL A 105 13.88 0.98 -21.36
N VAL A 106 13.44 1.96 -20.55
CA VAL A 106 14.35 2.75 -19.72
C VAL A 106 15.12 1.85 -18.75
N TYR A 107 14.44 0.89 -18.12
CA TYR A 107 15.09 -0.04 -17.21
C TYR A 107 16.07 -0.98 -17.91
N LEU A 108 15.76 -1.44 -19.13
CA LEU A 108 16.71 -2.17 -19.95
C LEU A 108 17.97 -1.35 -20.26
N GLN A 109 17.80 -0.07 -20.59
CA GLN A 109 18.93 0.84 -20.87
C GLN A 109 19.82 1.05 -19.64
N ASN A 110 19.23 1.01 -18.44
CA ASN A 110 19.94 1.13 -17.16
C ASN A 110 20.46 -0.21 -16.61
N CYS A 111 20.33 -1.31 -17.36
CA CYS A 111 20.69 -2.68 -16.93
C CYS A 111 19.89 -3.19 -15.71
N GLU A 112 18.72 -2.63 -15.45
CA GLU A 112 17.81 -3.04 -14.37
C GLU A 112 16.85 -4.15 -14.86
N HIS A 113 17.44 -5.25 -15.33
CA HIS A 113 16.73 -6.33 -16.03
C HIS A 113 15.62 -6.98 -15.20
N ALA A 114 15.77 -7.05 -13.87
CA ALA A 114 14.72 -7.60 -13.00
C ALA A 114 13.46 -6.71 -13.00
N ILE A 115 13.65 -5.40 -12.94
CA ILE A 115 12.56 -4.42 -12.94
C ILE A 115 11.90 -4.38 -14.33
N ALA A 116 12.71 -4.33 -15.39
CA ALA A 116 12.20 -4.42 -16.76
C ALA A 116 11.40 -5.70 -17.01
N CYS A 117 11.87 -6.84 -16.49
CA CYS A 117 11.16 -8.12 -16.60
C CYS A 117 9.77 -8.06 -15.94
N ASN A 118 9.65 -7.40 -14.77
CA ASN A 118 8.36 -7.24 -14.11
C ASN A 118 7.39 -6.38 -14.92
N ASP A 119 7.86 -5.26 -15.48
CA ASP A 119 7.04 -4.41 -16.36
C ASP A 119 6.59 -5.16 -17.62
N LEU A 120 7.45 -5.99 -18.20
CA LEU A 120 7.13 -6.78 -19.39
C LEU A 120 6.13 -7.91 -19.09
N LEU A 121 6.27 -8.57 -17.93
CA LEU A 121 5.27 -9.56 -17.46
C LEU A 121 3.92 -8.90 -17.16
N TYR A 122 3.95 -7.71 -16.55
CA TYR A 122 2.73 -6.94 -16.32
C TYR A 122 2.10 -6.51 -17.66
N TYR A 123 2.91 -6.03 -18.60
CA TYR A 123 2.46 -5.70 -19.96
C TYR A 123 1.83 -6.91 -20.66
N GLU A 124 2.44 -8.10 -20.59
CA GLU A 124 1.89 -9.35 -21.14
C GLU A 124 0.48 -9.62 -20.59
N SER A 125 0.24 -9.36 -19.30
CA SER A 125 -1.07 -9.57 -18.67
C SER A 125 -2.18 -8.58 -19.06
N LEU A 126 -1.86 -7.46 -19.71
CA LEU A 126 -2.84 -6.43 -20.07
C LEU A 126 -3.76 -6.88 -21.23
N PRO A 127 -4.95 -6.27 -21.39
CA PRO A 127 -5.87 -6.59 -22.49
C PRO A 127 -5.22 -6.45 -23.87
N VAL A 128 -5.37 -7.48 -24.73
CA VAL A 128 -4.82 -7.49 -26.09
C VAL A 128 -5.35 -6.34 -26.95
N ALA A 129 -6.61 -5.93 -26.73
CA ALA A 129 -7.26 -4.85 -27.47
C ALA A 129 -6.57 -3.47 -27.31
N LEU A 130 -5.76 -3.28 -26.27
CA LEU A 130 -5.06 -2.03 -26.01
C LEU A 130 -3.61 -2.04 -26.52
N LYS A 131 -3.12 -3.19 -26.99
CA LYS A 131 -1.74 -3.38 -27.45
C LYS A 131 -1.67 -3.29 -28.97
N THR A 132 -0.62 -2.68 -29.48
CA THR A 132 -0.30 -2.78 -30.90
C THR A 132 0.41 -4.11 -31.19
N THR A 133 0.30 -4.60 -32.43
CA THR A 133 1.04 -5.80 -32.88
C THR A 133 2.55 -5.60 -32.69
N GLU A 134 3.06 -4.42 -33.07
CA GLU A 134 4.48 -4.07 -32.90
C GLU A 134 4.87 -4.03 -31.43
N GLY A 135 4.09 -3.35 -30.57
CA GLY A 135 4.35 -3.28 -29.14
C GLY A 135 4.34 -4.66 -28.47
N THR A 136 3.44 -5.54 -28.90
CA THR A 136 3.41 -6.95 -28.46
C THR A 136 4.70 -7.66 -28.85
N ILE A 137 5.10 -7.66 -30.12
CA ILE A 137 6.35 -8.30 -30.57
C ILE A 137 7.56 -7.75 -29.80
N VAL A 138 7.66 -6.43 -29.66
CA VAL A 138 8.75 -5.76 -28.95
C VAL A 138 8.82 -6.20 -27.50
N SER A 139 7.69 -6.19 -26.80
CA SER A 139 7.62 -6.61 -25.40
C SER A 139 8.04 -8.07 -25.21
N GLU A 140 7.59 -8.98 -26.09
CA GLU A 140 7.86 -10.40 -25.98
C GLU A 140 9.33 -10.72 -26.31
N ILE A 141 9.96 -10.01 -27.25
CA ILE A 141 11.39 -10.09 -27.52
C ILE A 141 12.18 -9.65 -26.28
N TYR A 142 11.86 -8.50 -25.71
CA TYR A 142 12.56 -8.01 -24.53
C TYR A 142 12.35 -8.90 -23.31
N LEU A 143 11.15 -9.47 -23.14
CA LEU A 143 10.85 -10.40 -22.06
C LEU A 143 11.69 -11.66 -22.19
N CYS A 144 11.79 -12.22 -23.41
CA CYS A 144 12.65 -13.36 -23.71
C CYS A 144 14.11 -13.10 -23.30
N VAL A 145 14.64 -11.93 -23.67
CA VAL A 145 16.01 -11.50 -23.33
C VAL A 145 16.18 -11.32 -21.82
N CYS A 146 15.25 -10.64 -21.15
CA CYS A 146 15.25 -10.46 -19.70
C CYS A 146 15.27 -11.81 -18.97
N LEU A 147 14.39 -12.74 -19.34
CA LEU A 147 14.33 -14.07 -18.75
C LEU A 147 15.67 -14.80 -18.89
N TYR A 148 16.31 -14.72 -20.06
CA TYR A 148 17.62 -15.30 -20.29
C TYR A 148 18.72 -14.66 -19.41
N ILE A 149 18.78 -13.32 -19.34
CA ILE A 149 19.75 -12.59 -18.52
C ILE A 149 19.57 -12.92 -17.02
N LEU A 150 18.32 -13.05 -16.58
CA LEU A 150 17.95 -13.46 -15.22
C LEU A 150 18.13 -14.97 -14.97
N ARG A 151 18.72 -15.71 -15.93
CA ARG A 151 19.04 -17.14 -15.84
C ARG A 151 17.81 -18.06 -15.72
N LYS A 152 16.63 -17.59 -16.13
CA LYS A 152 15.41 -18.40 -16.29
C LYS A 152 15.41 -19.07 -17.67
N TYR A 153 16.38 -19.95 -17.89
CA TYR A 153 16.72 -20.44 -19.23
C TYR A 153 15.59 -21.24 -19.88
N GLN A 154 14.88 -22.08 -19.12
CA GLN A 154 13.79 -22.87 -19.69
C GLN A 154 12.64 -21.97 -20.13
N THR A 155 12.22 -21.05 -19.26
CA THR A 155 11.19 -20.06 -19.58
C THR A 155 11.60 -19.18 -20.77
N ALA A 156 12.88 -18.79 -20.88
CA ALA A 156 13.39 -18.02 -22.00
C ALA A 156 13.32 -18.80 -23.33
N ARG A 157 13.57 -20.12 -23.33
CA ARG A 157 13.41 -20.96 -24.53
C ARG A 157 11.96 -21.09 -24.96
N ASP A 158 11.08 -21.34 -24.01
CA ASP A 158 9.64 -21.45 -24.28
C ASP A 158 9.12 -20.12 -24.85
N LYS A 159 9.57 -19.01 -24.28
CA LYS A 159 9.26 -17.66 -24.74
C LYS A 159 9.85 -17.36 -26.14
N LEU A 160 11.09 -17.78 -26.43
CA LEU A 160 11.70 -17.66 -27.76
C LEU A 160 10.88 -18.39 -28.83
N ALA A 161 10.41 -19.61 -28.54
CA ALA A 161 9.57 -20.38 -29.46
C ALA A 161 8.22 -19.69 -29.71
N TYR A 162 7.64 -19.06 -28.68
CA TYR A 162 6.43 -18.25 -28.80
C TYR A 162 6.64 -17.00 -29.68
N VAL A 163 7.70 -16.22 -29.40
CA VAL A 163 8.07 -15.01 -30.15
C VAL A 163 8.22 -15.29 -31.64
N LYS A 164 8.90 -16.39 -32.00
CA LYS A 164 9.07 -16.78 -33.41
C LYS A 164 7.74 -17.03 -34.10
N LYS A 165 6.86 -17.82 -33.49
CA LYS A 165 5.50 -18.07 -34.01
C LYS A 165 4.70 -16.78 -34.16
N LEU A 166 4.91 -15.82 -33.26
CA LEU A 166 4.21 -14.53 -33.28
C LEU A 166 4.71 -13.65 -34.43
N ILE A 167 6.03 -13.61 -34.65
CA ILE A 167 6.66 -12.94 -35.79
C ILE A 167 6.21 -13.57 -37.12
N ASP A 168 6.23 -14.90 -37.24
CA ASP A 168 5.85 -15.61 -38.47
C ASP A 168 4.38 -15.35 -38.87
N LYS A 169 3.51 -15.11 -37.90
CA LYS A 169 2.09 -14.78 -38.12
C LYS A 169 1.85 -13.31 -38.42
N ALA A 170 2.78 -12.44 -38.06
CA ALA A 170 2.61 -11.00 -38.18
C ALA A 170 3.13 -10.53 -39.55
N SER A 171 2.31 -9.78 -40.29
CA SER A 171 2.76 -9.01 -41.45
C SER A 171 3.51 -7.76 -40.95
N ILE A 172 4.75 -7.95 -40.47
CA ILE A 172 5.54 -6.87 -39.85
C ILE A 172 5.95 -5.84 -40.91
N SER A 173 5.60 -4.57 -40.67
CA SER A 173 6.18 -3.49 -41.46
C SER A 173 7.65 -3.31 -41.02
N GLU A 174 8.60 -3.46 -41.94
CA GLU A 174 10.03 -3.26 -41.63
C GLU A 174 10.33 -1.75 -41.46
N ASN A 175 9.89 -1.19 -40.33
CA ASN A 175 10.37 0.10 -39.85
C ASN A 175 11.69 -0.09 -39.07
N SER A 176 12.47 0.98 -38.91
CA SER A 176 13.83 0.89 -38.33
C SER A 176 13.85 0.40 -36.88
N GLU A 177 12.78 0.64 -36.11
CA GLU A 177 12.68 0.23 -34.70
C GLU A 177 12.43 -1.27 -34.56
N MET A 178 11.52 -1.83 -35.36
CA MET A 178 11.27 -3.27 -35.42
C MET A 178 12.52 -4.03 -35.88
N ALA A 179 13.24 -3.51 -36.89
CA ALA A 179 14.49 -4.11 -37.36
C ALA A 179 15.55 -4.20 -36.24
N SER A 180 15.69 -3.14 -35.43
CA SER A 180 16.63 -3.13 -34.29
C SER A 180 16.25 -4.15 -33.22
N THR A 181 14.97 -4.27 -32.90
CA THR A 181 14.47 -5.22 -31.90
C THR A 181 14.66 -6.67 -32.37
N LEU A 182 14.38 -6.94 -33.65
CA LEU A 182 14.63 -8.24 -34.27
C LEU A 182 16.12 -8.60 -34.29
N SER A 183 17.02 -7.62 -34.42
CA SER A 183 18.47 -7.86 -34.31
C SER A 183 18.89 -8.30 -32.91
N VAL A 184 18.26 -7.74 -31.87
CA VAL A 184 18.46 -8.17 -30.47
C VAL A 184 17.99 -9.60 -30.29
N LEU A 185 16.81 -9.96 -30.83
CA LEU A 185 16.33 -11.34 -30.80
C LEU A 185 17.32 -12.30 -31.44
N LYS A 186 17.82 -12.00 -32.65
CA LYS A 186 18.81 -12.85 -33.34
C LYS A 186 20.08 -13.05 -32.52
N LEU A 187 20.59 -11.98 -31.88
CA LEU A 187 21.78 -12.04 -31.03
C LEU A 187 21.58 -12.97 -29.81
N TYR A 188 20.40 -12.96 -29.21
CA TYR A 188 20.10 -13.78 -28.03
C TYR A 188 19.59 -15.17 -28.39
N GLU A 189 19.00 -15.36 -29.57
CA GLU A 189 18.54 -16.66 -30.06
C GLU A 189 19.68 -17.69 -30.08
N GLU A 190 20.83 -17.33 -30.64
CA GLU A 190 22.00 -18.21 -30.67
C GLU A 190 22.43 -18.60 -29.24
N LYS A 191 22.45 -17.63 -28.33
CA LYS A 191 22.86 -17.83 -26.92
C LYS A 191 21.85 -18.70 -26.14
N ILE A 192 20.55 -18.48 -26.35
CA ILE A 192 19.47 -19.23 -25.72
C ILE A 192 19.49 -20.68 -26.22
N ASN A 193 19.70 -20.90 -27.52
CA ASN A 193 19.76 -22.24 -28.11
C ASN A 193 21.04 -23.01 -27.73
N GLN A 194 22.17 -22.32 -27.57
CA GLN A 194 23.45 -22.91 -27.18
C GLN A 194 23.59 -23.23 -25.68
N SER A 195 22.65 -22.79 -24.83
CA SER A 195 22.69 -22.94 -23.36
C SER A 195 22.52 -24.40 -22.88
N SER A 196 23.36 -25.31 -23.35
CA SER A 196 23.39 -26.73 -22.99
C SER A 196 23.31 -26.96 -21.48
N ARG A 197 22.32 -27.79 -21.04
CA ARG A 197 22.20 -28.48 -19.74
C ARG A 197 22.72 -27.77 -18.47
N ASN A 198 22.67 -26.45 -18.39
CA ASN A 198 22.99 -25.77 -17.16
C ASN A 198 21.81 -25.98 -16.21
N VAL A 199 22.06 -26.78 -15.17
CA VAL A 199 21.19 -26.95 -14.01
C VAL A 199 20.68 -25.57 -13.66
N GLU A 200 19.36 -25.36 -13.79
CA GLU A 200 18.73 -24.21 -13.16
C GLU A 200 19.16 -24.28 -11.70
N LEU A 201 20.08 -23.40 -11.31
CA LEU A 201 20.19 -23.00 -9.92
C LEU A 201 18.90 -22.25 -9.63
N CYS A 202 17.81 -23.01 -9.50
CA CYS A 202 16.75 -22.69 -8.59
C CYS A 202 17.46 -22.56 -7.24
N LYS A 203 17.98 -21.35 -6.98
CA LYS A 203 17.80 -20.80 -5.65
C LYS A 203 16.29 -20.74 -5.49
N HIS A 204 15.71 -21.88 -5.09
CA HIS A 204 14.73 -21.81 -4.04
C HIS A 204 15.45 -20.99 -2.98
N THR A 205 15.14 -19.70 -2.91
CA THR A 205 15.23 -18.99 -1.65
C THR A 205 14.40 -19.85 -0.73
N ALA A 206 15.06 -20.78 -0.04
CA ALA A 206 14.45 -21.60 0.97
C ALA A 206 13.89 -20.56 1.94
N ARG A 207 12.58 -20.34 1.86
CA ARG A 207 11.89 -19.45 2.78
C ARG A 207 12.30 -20.00 4.14
N LYS A 208 13.03 -19.21 4.93
CA LYS A 208 13.48 -19.68 6.24
C LYS A 208 12.21 -20.03 7.00
N VAL A 209 11.97 -21.32 7.16
CA VAL A 209 10.84 -21.81 7.94
C VAL A 209 11.26 -21.65 9.38
N PHE A 210 10.59 -20.72 10.07
CA PHE A 210 10.75 -20.57 11.50
C PHE A 210 9.73 -21.47 12.17
N GLU A 211 10.18 -22.24 13.16
CA GLU A 211 9.30 -23.03 14.01
C GLU A 211 9.50 -22.60 15.46
N PRO A 212 8.42 -22.48 16.25
CA PRO A 212 8.53 -22.30 17.69
C PRO A 212 9.28 -23.47 18.34
N ASN A 213 9.93 -23.20 19.47
CA ASN A 213 10.53 -24.19 20.34
C ASN A 213 9.52 -25.29 20.66
N LEU A 214 9.91 -26.56 20.57
CA LEU A 214 9.01 -27.72 20.75
C LEU A 214 7.81 -27.76 19.78
N GLY A 215 7.84 -26.99 18.68
CA GLY A 215 6.77 -26.90 17.69
C GLY A 215 5.55 -26.09 18.14
N TYR A 216 4.57 -25.98 17.24
CA TYR A 216 3.33 -25.26 17.46
C TYR A 216 2.43 -25.95 18.50
N LYS A 217 1.80 -25.13 19.34
CA LYS A 217 0.88 -25.59 20.39
C LYS A 217 -0.49 -25.96 19.86
N PHE A 218 -0.97 -25.28 18.80
CA PHE A 218 -2.32 -25.44 18.23
C PHE A 218 -3.46 -25.34 19.26
N GLY A 219 -3.25 -24.62 20.37
CA GLY A 219 -4.29 -24.38 21.36
C GLY A 219 -5.17 -23.20 20.99
N ARG A 220 -6.46 -23.24 21.35
CA ARG A 220 -7.49 -22.24 20.99
C ARG A 220 -7.01 -20.77 21.06
N LYS A 221 -6.40 -20.33 22.18
CA LYS A 221 -5.98 -18.92 22.40
C LYS A 221 -4.55 -18.58 21.96
N ILE A 222 -3.69 -19.58 21.79
CA ILE A 222 -2.28 -19.39 21.41
C ILE A 222 -1.83 -20.44 20.39
N PRO A 223 -2.51 -20.56 19.24
CA PRO A 223 -2.28 -21.63 18.27
C PRO A 223 -0.85 -21.62 17.71
N TYR A 224 -0.29 -20.43 17.54
CA TYR A 224 1.02 -20.21 16.93
C TYR A 224 2.19 -20.18 17.93
N ALA A 225 1.91 -20.32 19.23
CA ALA A 225 2.94 -20.34 20.26
C ALA A 225 3.64 -21.70 20.36
N SER A 226 4.80 -21.69 21.01
CA SER A 226 5.54 -22.88 21.41
C SER A 226 4.71 -23.80 22.32
N LYS A 227 4.89 -25.12 22.20
CA LYS A 227 4.37 -26.09 23.18
C LYS A 227 4.90 -25.87 24.61
N ALA A 228 6.03 -25.15 24.75
CA ALA A 228 6.57 -24.71 26.03
C ALA A 228 5.82 -23.53 26.65
N CYS A 229 4.76 -23.03 26.02
CA CYS A 229 3.93 -21.93 26.53
C CYS A 229 2.56 -22.46 26.97
N LYS A 230 1.94 -21.83 27.98
CA LYS A 230 0.57 -22.07 28.42
C LYS A 230 -0.16 -20.74 28.57
N TYR A 231 -1.35 -20.64 27.98
CA TYR A 231 -2.25 -19.53 28.22
C TYR A 231 -2.94 -19.73 29.57
N VAL A 232 -2.91 -18.69 30.40
CA VAL A 232 -3.63 -18.60 31.66
C VAL A 232 -4.69 -17.51 31.50
N PRO A 233 -5.99 -17.87 31.59
CA PRO A 233 -7.08 -16.91 31.44
C PRO A 233 -7.06 -15.88 32.57
N LYS A 234 -7.76 -14.76 32.34
CA LYS A 234 -7.94 -13.71 33.36
C LYS A 234 -8.68 -14.30 34.57
N SER A 235 -8.21 -13.97 35.76
CA SER A 235 -8.87 -14.26 37.04
C SER A 235 -9.08 -12.95 37.82
N ALA A 236 -9.82 -12.99 38.93
CA ALA A 236 -10.09 -11.81 39.76
C ALA A 236 -8.80 -11.07 40.16
N ASP A 237 -7.73 -11.81 40.43
CA ASP A 237 -6.47 -11.26 40.94
C ASP A 237 -5.38 -11.11 39.87
N ASN A 238 -5.54 -11.72 38.68
CA ASN A 238 -4.51 -11.73 37.64
C ASN A 238 -5.06 -11.49 36.24
N SER A 239 -4.39 -10.61 35.49
CA SER A 239 -4.63 -10.46 34.05
C SER A 239 -4.23 -11.71 33.28
N ALA A 240 -4.94 -11.98 32.18
CA ALA A 240 -4.58 -13.07 31.27
C ALA A 240 -3.11 -12.97 30.86
N ALA A 241 -2.43 -14.11 30.76
CA ALA A 241 -1.01 -14.16 30.46
C ALA A 241 -0.62 -15.46 29.75
N VAL A 242 0.45 -15.37 28.95
CA VAL A 242 1.15 -16.55 28.44
C VAL A 242 2.36 -16.81 29.33
N LEU A 243 2.40 -17.98 29.95
CA LEU A 243 3.48 -18.40 30.86
C LEU A 243 4.26 -19.56 30.23
N ALA A 244 5.54 -19.71 30.62
CA ALA A 244 6.30 -20.90 30.28
C ALA A 244 5.76 -22.11 31.07
N SER A 245 5.51 -23.23 30.40
CA SER A 245 5.15 -24.51 31.01
C SER A 245 6.34 -25.45 31.19
N SER A 246 7.51 -25.05 30.71
CA SER A 246 8.79 -25.77 30.77
C SER A 246 9.93 -24.77 30.58
N ASP A 247 11.16 -25.18 30.88
CA ASP A 247 12.34 -24.35 30.60
C ASP A 247 12.47 -24.03 29.11
N ILE A 248 12.70 -22.74 28.81
CA ILE A 248 12.88 -22.23 27.45
C ILE A 248 14.31 -21.70 27.33
N PRO A 249 15.17 -22.28 26.46
CA PRO A 249 16.52 -21.78 26.25
C PRO A 249 16.52 -20.33 25.76
N LYS A 250 17.51 -19.54 26.20
CA LYS A 250 17.69 -18.17 25.71
C LYS A 250 17.89 -18.16 24.19
N GLY A 251 17.13 -17.31 23.49
CA GLY A 251 17.16 -17.19 22.03
C GLY A 251 16.23 -18.17 21.30
N ALA A 252 15.55 -19.06 22.01
CA ALA A 252 14.53 -19.92 21.42
C ALA A 252 13.30 -19.11 20.97
N ILE A 253 12.71 -19.50 19.84
CA ILE A 253 11.52 -18.86 19.30
C ILE A 253 10.31 -19.35 20.07
N VAL A 254 9.51 -18.47 20.66
CA VAL A 254 8.31 -18.86 21.44
C VAL A 254 7.01 -18.65 20.68
N LEU A 255 7.06 -17.95 19.54
CA LEU A 255 5.91 -17.61 18.70
C LEU A 255 6.41 -17.36 17.27
N VAL A 256 5.72 -17.93 16.28
CA VAL A 256 5.87 -17.61 14.86
C VAL A 256 4.47 -17.42 14.30
N GLU A 257 4.13 -16.20 13.90
CA GLU A 257 2.78 -15.88 13.45
C GLU A 257 2.84 -14.90 12.28
N ASP A 258 2.12 -15.22 11.21
CA ASP A 258 1.83 -14.27 10.15
C ASP A 258 0.71 -13.31 10.61
N PRO A 259 0.80 -12.01 10.32
CA PRO A 259 -0.23 -11.07 10.71
C PRO A 259 -1.55 -11.42 10.02
N LEU A 260 -2.64 -11.44 10.79
CA LEU A 260 -3.98 -11.67 10.25
C LEU A 260 -4.39 -10.51 9.32
N PHE A 261 -4.10 -9.29 9.76
CA PHE A 261 -4.25 -8.09 8.97
C PHE A 261 -3.01 -7.23 9.12
N PHE A 262 -2.63 -6.57 8.05
CA PHE A 262 -1.63 -5.52 8.09
C PHE A 262 -2.06 -4.37 7.19
N GLN A 263 -1.46 -3.22 7.44
CA GLN A 263 -1.51 -2.08 6.54
C GLN A 263 -0.19 -1.36 6.58
N PHE A 264 0.19 -0.79 5.44
CA PHE A 264 1.28 0.16 5.36
C PHE A 264 0.69 1.56 5.41
N SER A 265 1.30 2.43 6.21
CA SER A 265 1.09 3.86 6.08
C SER A 265 1.60 4.31 4.71
N ALA A 266 1.18 5.51 4.29
CA ALA A 266 1.90 6.15 3.21
C ALA A 266 3.37 6.36 3.62
N PRO A 267 4.34 6.33 2.68
CA PRO A 267 4.21 6.20 1.23
C PRO A 267 3.85 4.77 0.76
N PHE A 268 3.19 4.63 -0.40
CA PHE A 268 2.74 3.32 -0.94
C PHE A 268 3.90 2.57 -1.65
N LEU A 269 4.83 2.02 -0.86
CA LEU A 269 6.08 1.39 -1.34
C LEU A 269 6.13 -0.13 -1.22
N ASN A 270 5.06 -0.75 -0.71
CA ASN A 270 5.00 -2.19 -0.52
C ASN A 270 3.76 -2.77 -1.19
N CYS A 271 3.88 -4.00 -1.69
CA CYS A 271 2.73 -4.75 -2.14
C CYS A 271 1.74 -4.91 -0.98
N SER A 272 0.51 -4.50 -1.20
CA SER A 272 -0.55 -4.52 -0.20
C SER A 272 -1.13 -5.92 0.03
N LEU A 273 -0.55 -6.96 -0.61
CA LEU A 273 -0.90 -8.36 -0.43
C LEU A 273 0.27 -9.19 0.11
N CYS A 274 1.43 -9.16 -0.55
CA CYS A 274 2.58 -9.99 -0.19
C CYS A 274 3.70 -9.24 0.54
N GLU A 275 3.50 -7.96 0.86
CA GLU A 275 4.42 -7.10 1.62
C GLU A 275 5.74 -6.75 0.93
N THR A 276 6.05 -7.39 -0.20
CA THR A 276 7.27 -7.13 -0.99
C THR A 276 7.46 -5.65 -1.20
N HIS A 277 8.57 -5.12 -0.69
CA HIS A 277 9.04 -3.80 -1.04
C HIS A 277 9.64 -3.88 -2.44
N GLN A 278 9.22 -2.97 -3.30
CA GLN A 278 9.88 -2.74 -4.57
C GLN A 278 9.78 -1.27 -4.92
N GLU A 279 10.80 -0.75 -5.60
CA GLU A 279 10.87 0.66 -5.96
C GLU A 279 9.62 1.13 -6.72
N LEU A 280 8.99 0.20 -7.45
CA LEU A 280 7.87 0.44 -8.34
C LEU A 280 6.74 -0.53 -8.06
N LEU A 281 5.52 -0.04 -7.93
CA LEU A 281 4.32 -0.86 -7.76
C LEU A 281 3.29 -0.47 -8.82
N TYR A 282 2.43 -1.41 -9.16
CA TYR A 282 1.23 -1.15 -9.95
C TYR A 282 0.10 -0.80 -9.00
N THR A 283 -0.78 0.11 -9.40
CA THR A 283 -1.94 0.48 -8.59
C THR A 283 -3.20 -0.19 -9.11
N CYS A 284 -4.15 -0.48 -8.22
CA CYS A 284 -5.49 -0.92 -8.60
C CYS A 284 -6.11 -0.01 -9.68
N ASP A 285 -6.74 -0.64 -10.68
CA ASP A 285 -7.32 0.03 -11.85
C ASP A 285 -8.45 1.01 -11.52
N HIS A 286 -9.15 0.80 -10.40
CA HIS A 286 -10.27 1.65 -10.01
C HIS A 286 -9.88 2.70 -8.97
N CYS A 287 -9.20 2.30 -7.89
CA CYS A 287 -8.88 3.25 -6.81
C CYS A 287 -7.56 4.00 -7.00
N ARG A 288 -6.59 3.48 -7.77
CA ARG A 288 -5.26 4.10 -7.97
C ARG A 288 -4.44 4.35 -6.69
N TYR A 289 -4.78 3.69 -5.59
CA TYR A 289 -4.07 3.82 -4.29
C TYR A 289 -3.50 2.51 -3.78
N LYS A 290 -4.29 1.44 -3.82
CA LYS A 290 -3.82 0.10 -3.45
C LYS A 290 -2.74 -0.35 -4.43
N THR A 291 -1.62 -0.82 -3.91
CA THR A 291 -0.41 -1.10 -4.68
C THR A 291 -0.07 -2.59 -4.66
N TYR A 292 0.39 -3.10 -5.79
CA TYR A 292 0.69 -4.51 -6.00
C TYR A 292 2.00 -4.69 -6.74
N CYS A 293 2.71 -5.79 -6.44
CA CYS A 293 3.97 -6.07 -7.11
C CYS A 293 3.82 -6.72 -8.49
N SER A 294 2.66 -7.32 -8.76
CA SER A 294 2.34 -8.02 -9.99
C SER A 294 0.83 -8.04 -10.21
N LYS A 295 0.42 -8.36 -11.44
CA LYS A 295 -0.98 -8.59 -11.78
C LYS A 295 -1.57 -9.75 -10.98
N GLU A 296 -0.80 -10.83 -10.76
CA GLU A 296 -1.20 -11.95 -9.91
C GLU A 296 -1.57 -11.52 -8.49
N CYS A 297 -0.79 -10.63 -7.87
CA CYS A 297 -1.11 -10.10 -6.55
C CYS A 297 -2.36 -9.21 -6.58
N SER A 298 -2.55 -8.42 -7.63
CA SER A 298 -3.77 -7.62 -7.79
C SER A 298 -5.00 -8.50 -7.93
N ASP A 299 -4.93 -9.57 -8.73
CA ASP A 299 -6.04 -10.47 -9.00
C ASP A 299 -6.37 -11.34 -7.78
N SER A 300 -5.34 -11.75 -7.02
CA SER A 300 -5.52 -12.50 -5.77
C SER A 300 -6.18 -11.68 -4.65
N ASP A 301 -5.96 -10.36 -4.62
CA ASP A 301 -6.62 -9.45 -3.66
C ASP A 301 -7.96 -8.92 -4.18
N ALA A 302 -8.32 -9.15 -5.46
CA ALA A 302 -9.43 -8.46 -6.13
C ALA A 302 -10.77 -8.56 -5.39
N GLU A 303 -11.17 -9.78 -4.99
CA GLU A 303 -12.45 -9.98 -4.29
C GLU A 303 -12.50 -9.30 -2.91
N LYS A 304 -11.40 -9.33 -2.16
CA LYS A 304 -11.29 -8.66 -0.87
C LYS A 304 -11.24 -7.14 -1.06
N HIS A 305 -10.44 -6.69 -2.02
CA HIS A 305 -10.23 -5.28 -2.32
C HIS A 305 -11.49 -4.62 -2.86
N LYS A 306 -12.32 -5.32 -3.65
CA LYS A 306 -13.57 -4.78 -4.22
C LYS A 306 -14.45 -4.11 -3.17
N LEU A 307 -14.52 -4.68 -1.95
CA LEU A 307 -15.33 -4.16 -0.84
C LEU A 307 -14.76 -2.86 -0.24
N GLU A 308 -13.44 -2.67 -0.24
CA GLU A 308 -12.77 -1.47 0.29
C GLU A 308 -12.39 -0.45 -0.82
N CYS A 309 -12.49 -0.86 -2.08
CA CYS A 309 -11.95 -0.12 -3.24
C CYS A 309 -12.54 1.29 -3.35
N GLN A 310 -13.85 1.45 -3.12
CA GLN A 310 -14.49 2.77 -3.15
C GLN A 310 -13.96 3.69 -2.04
N GLY A 311 -13.70 3.15 -0.85
CA GLY A 311 -13.14 3.89 0.28
C GLY A 311 -11.70 4.33 0.03
N TYR A 312 -10.93 3.51 -0.69
CA TYR A 312 -9.62 3.90 -1.22
C TYR A 312 -9.74 4.96 -2.31
N ARG A 313 -10.67 4.77 -3.25
CA ARG A 313 -10.85 5.62 -4.42
C ARG A 313 -11.08 7.07 -4.01
N ILE A 314 -12.03 7.32 -3.11
CA ILE A 314 -12.35 8.67 -2.64
C ILE A 314 -11.36 9.21 -1.59
N GLY A 315 -10.28 8.49 -1.30
CA GLY A 315 -9.25 8.88 -0.32
C GLY A 315 -9.63 8.71 1.16
N LEU A 316 -10.85 8.26 1.48
CA LEU A 316 -11.32 8.10 2.85
C LEU A 316 -10.46 7.12 3.67
N ILE A 317 -10.33 5.88 3.21
CA ILE A 317 -9.59 4.83 3.93
C ILE A 317 -8.11 5.22 4.10
N PRO A 318 -7.41 5.70 3.06
CA PRO A 318 -6.06 6.24 3.19
C PRO A 318 -5.97 7.36 4.23
N MET A 319 -6.79 8.41 4.14
CA MET A 319 -6.74 9.56 5.06
C MET A 319 -7.06 9.18 6.53
N LEU A 320 -7.85 8.14 6.74
CA LEU A 320 -8.15 7.64 8.08
C LEU A 320 -7.17 6.57 8.56
N GLU A 321 -6.27 6.08 7.71
CA GLU A 321 -5.44 4.90 7.94
C GLU A 321 -6.24 3.70 8.50
N ALA A 322 -7.42 3.47 7.91
CA ALA A 322 -8.46 2.60 8.50
C ALA A 322 -8.60 1.23 7.81
N THR A 323 -7.57 0.73 7.12
CA THR A 323 -7.67 -0.53 6.34
C THR A 323 -7.88 -1.74 7.24
N ILE A 324 -7.10 -1.86 8.31
CA ILE A 324 -7.27 -2.97 9.27
C ILE A 324 -8.67 -2.91 9.90
N LEU A 325 -9.13 -1.72 10.30
CA LEU A 325 -10.44 -1.53 10.90
C LEU A 325 -11.58 -1.92 9.94
N PHE A 326 -11.52 -1.47 8.69
CA PHE A 326 -12.51 -1.81 7.67
C PHE A 326 -12.58 -3.32 7.43
N ARG A 327 -11.42 -3.98 7.30
CA ARG A 327 -11.35 -5.44 7.09
C ARG A 327 -11.85 -6.24 8.30
N LEU A 328 -11.57 -5.77 9.52
CA LEU A 328 -12.14 -6.36 10.74
C LEU A 328 -13.66 -6.18 10.80
N PHE A 329 -14.18 -5.02 10.38
CA PHE A 329 -15.62 -4.81 10.30
C PHE A 329 -16.27 -5.78 9.32
N LEU A 330 -15.69 -5.98 8.13
CA LEU A 330 -16.15 -7.00 7.18
C LEU A 330 -16.18 -8.39 7.79
N LYS A 331 -15.11 -8.78 8.50
CA LYS A 331 -15.07 -10.07 9.20
C LYS A 331 -16.08 -10.16 10.35
N SER A 332 -16.42 -9.04 10.99
CA SER A 332 -17.47 -8.96 12.01
C SER A 332 -18.84 -9.13 11.39
N ALA A 333 -19.09 -8.50 10.25
CA ALA A 333 -20.34 -8.65 9.52
C ALA A 333 -20.53 -10.10 9.02
N GLU A 334 -19.49 -10.71 8.45
CA GLU A 334 -19.49 -12.12 8.04
C GLU A 334 -19.73 -13.08 9.23
N TYR A 335 -19.17 -12.75 10.38
CA TYR A 335 -19.27 -13.53 11.60
C TYR A 335 -20.67 -13.47 12.23
N VAL A 336 -21.25 -12.28 12.33
CA VAL A 336 -22.56 -12.06 12.98
C VAL A 336 -23.73 -12.48 12.09
N PHE A 337 -23.58 -12.39 10.76
CA PHE A 337 -24.69 -12.60 9.82
C PHE A 337 -25.42 -13.95 9.97
N PRO A 338 -24.76 -15.11 10.13
CA PRO A 338 -25.44 -16.38 10.38
C PRO A 338 -26.34 -16.34 11.61
N ALA A 339 -25.88 -15.74 12.72
CA ALA A 339 -26.69 -15.64 13.93
C ALA A 339 -27.93 -14.76 13.71
N ILE A 340 -27.80 -13.64 13.01
CA ILE A 340 -28.95 -12.80 12.64
C ILE A 340 -29.93 -13.59 11.78
N MET A 341 -29.42 -14.37 10.82
CA MET A 341 -30.24 -15.23 9.96
C MET A 341 -31.02 -16.25 10.80
N ASP A 342 -30.34 -17.03 11.63
CA ASP A 342 -30.96 -18.09 12.43
C ASP A 342 -32.02 -17.53 13.38
N PHE A 343 -31.70 -16.45 14.10
CA PHE A 343 -32.67 -15.76 14.96
C PHE A 343 -33.91 -15.27 14.20
N THR A 344 -33.72 -14.76 12.99
CA THR A 344 -34.85 -14.29 12.15
C THR A 344 -35.66 -15.48 11.62
N MET A 345 -35.00 -16.58 11.23
CA MET A 345 -35.65 -17.80 10.75
C MET A 345 -36.50 -18.47 11.83
N ASP A 346 -36.12 -18.35 13.09
CA ASP A 346 -36.90 -18.79 14.26
C ASP A 346 -38.06 -17.84 14.62
N GLY A 347 -38.32 -16.82 13.79
CA GLY A 347 -39.39 -15.84 13.97
C GLY A 347 -39.02 -14.63 14.82
N GLY A 348 -37.75 -14.51 15.22
CA GLY A 348 -37.21 -13.34 15.90
C GLY A 348 -37.22 -12.08 15.01
N VAL A 349 -37.35 -10.91 15.63
CA VAL A 349 -37.31 -9.63 14.94
C VAL A 349 -36.45 -8.64 15.72
N ILE A 350 -35.40 -8.13 15.08
CA ILE A 350 -34.55 -7.08 15.64
C ILE A 350 -34.89 -5.75 14.95
N ASN A 351 -35.65 -4.90 15.64
CA ASN A 351 -36.10 -3.60 15.14
C ASN A 351 -35.68 -2.41 16.03
N ASN A 352 -34.98 -2.69 17.14
CA ASN A 352 -34.42 -1.70 18.03
C ASN A 352 -32.88 -1.71 17.92
N PRO A 353 -32.22 -0.57 17.74
CA PRO A 353 -30.77 -0.52 17.59
C PRO A 353 -29.99 -0.95 18.85
N ARG A 354 -30.53 -0.72 20.05
CA ARG A 354 -29.91 -1.17 21.30
C ARG A 354 -29.98 -2.70 21.40
N ASP A 355 -31.11 -3.29 21.01
CA ASP A 355 -31.27 -4.75 20.98
C ASP A 355 -30.35 -5.38 19.93
N ALA A 356 -30.20 -4.75 18.76
CA ALA A 356 -29.24 -5.19 17.75
C ALA A 356 -27.80 -5.17 18.26
N TRP A 357 -27.42 -4.11 18.99
CA TRP A 357 -26.10 -4.04 19.63
C TRP A 357 -25.92 -5.16 20.66
N HIS A 358 -26.88 -5.36 21.57
CA HIS A 358 -26.80 -6.43 22.57
C HIS A 358 -26.74 -7.81 21.94
N PHE A 359 -27.57 -8.08 20.93
CA PHE A 359 -27.55 -9.33 20.17
C PHE A 359 -26.16 -9.66 19.62
N ILE A 360 -25.47 -8.67 19.03
CA ILE A 360 -24.11 -8.84 18.52
C ILE A 360 -23.13 -9.22 19.64
N LEU A 361 -23.28 -8.63 20.83
CA LEU A 361 -22.40 -8.90 21.97
C LEU A 361 -22.67 -10.27 22.57
N GLU A 362 -23.93 -10.62 22.78
CA GLU A 362 -24.35 -11.92 23.34
C GLU A 362 -23.89 -13.05 22.42
N HIS A 363 -24.11 -12.93 21.11
CA HIS A 363 -23.62 -13.93 20.15
C HIS A 363 -22.11 -14.12 20.23
N ALA A 364 -21.35 -13.03 20.39
CA ALA A 364 -19.89 -13.10 20.51
C ALA A 364 -19.42 -13.73 21.84
N GLU A 365 -20.24 -13.69 22.89
CA GLU A 365 -19.97 -14.31 24.20
C GLU A 365 -20.31 -15.80 24.24
N GLU A 366 -21.29 -16.25 23.44
CA GLU A 366 -21.81 -17.63 23.43
C GLU A 366 -20.95 -18.65 22.67
N GLU A 367 -19.98 -18.22 21.86
CA GLU A 367 -19.19 -19.15 21.04
C GLU A 367 -18.13 -19.95 21.82
N ASP A 368 -18.29 -21.27 21.85
CA ASP A 368 -17.40 -22.17 22.59
C ASP A 368 -16.60 -23.21 21.75
N GLU A 369 -16.86 -23.34 20.44
CA GLU A 369 -16.27 -24.44 19.64
C GLU A 369 -14.98 -24.08 18.86
N GLU A 370 -14.91 -22.93 18.18
CA GLU A 370 -13.71 -22.47 17.46
C GLU A 370 -13.22 -21.09 17.94
N TYR A 371 -11.93 -20.78 17.76
CA TYR A 371 -11.40 -19.46 18.09
C TYR A 371 -11.55 -18.50 16.92
N HIS A 372 -12.42 -17.51 17.07
CA HIS A 372 -12.53 -16.40 16.13
C HIS A 372 -12.07 -15.09 16.81
N ILE A 373 -10.99 -14.47 16.29
CA ILE A 373 -10.45 -13.22 16.88
C ILE A 373 -11.51 -12.12 16.94
N VAL A 374 -12.43 -12.10 15.97
CA VAL A 374 -13.49 -11.10 15.89
C VAL A 374 -14.53 -11.34 16.97
N GLY A 375 -14.91 -12.60 17.23
CA GLY A 375 -15.76 -12.94 18.37
C GLY A 375 -15.13 -12.46 19.68
N GLU A 376 -13.83 -12.71 19.89
CA GLU A 376 -13.13 -12.18 21.07
C GLU A 376 -13.15 -10.64 21.15
N PHE A 377 -12.91 -9.94 20.05
CA PHE A 377 -12.91 -8.48 20.02
C PHE A 377 -14.30 -7.87 20.21
N LEU A 378 -15.34 -8.54 19.72
CA LEU A 378 -16.73 -8.13 19.95
C LEU A 378 -17.15 -8.43 21.39
N ALA A 379 -16.83 -9.59 21.95
CA ALA A 379 -17.18 -9.94 23.33
C ALA A 379 -16.40 -9.11 24.37
N THR A 380 -15.13 -8.81 24.08
CA THR A 380 -14.26 -8.13 25.06
C THR A 380 -14.31 -6.62 24.89
N ARG A 381 -14.86 -5.92 25.88
CA ARG A 381 -14.78 -4.46 25.92
C ARG A 381 -13.31 -3.97 26.04
N PRO A 382 -12.83 -3.07 25.17
CA PRO A 382 -11.51 -2.47 25.27
C PRO A 382 -11.32 -1.67 26.56
N ASP A 383 -10.10 -1.65 27.09
CA ASP A 383 -9.74 -0.73 28.18
C ASP A 383 -9.41 0.66 27.62
N PHE A 384 -10.46 1.45 27.40
CA PHE A 384 -10.37 2.81 26.86
C PHE A 384 -9.54 3.75 27.75
N LYS A 385 -9.32 3.44 29.03
CA LYS A 385 -8.48 4.24 29.94
C LYS A 385 -7.00 4.23 29.56
N ARG A 386 -6.58 3.28 28.72
CA ARG A 386 -5.22 3.21 28.16
C ARG A 386 -5.00 4.18 26.99
N LEU A 387 -6.05 4.79 26.47
CA LEU A 387 -5.97 5.75 25.37
C LEU A 387 -5.83 7.17 25.91
N SER A 388 -5.01 7.99 25.24
CA SER A 388 -5.05 9.43 25.46
C SER A 388 -6.39 10.02 25.00
N LYS A 389 -6.74 11.22 25.48
CA LYS A 389 -7.96 11.92 25.06
C LYS A 389 -8.02 12.11 23.54
N GLU A 390 -6.89 12.44 22.92
CA GLU A 390 -6.75 12.62 21.48
C GLU A 390 -6.94 11.31 20.73
N GLN A 391 -6.31 10.23 21.20
CA GLN A 391 -6.47 8.90 20.63
C GLN A 391 -7.93 8.42 20.70
N TYR A 392 -8.61 8.64 21.83
CA TYR A 392 -10.01 8.27 21.97
C TYR A 392 -10.91 9.05 21.00
N ARG A 393 -10.75 10.38 20.93
CA ARG A 393 -11.48 11.23 19.97
C ARG A 393 -11.23 10.81 18.52
N ASP A 394 -10.00 10.43 18.17
CA ASP A 394 -9.64 9.95 16.84
C ASP A 394 -10.34 8.63 16.49
N VAL A 395 -10.38 7.67 17.42
CA VAL A 395 -11.07 6.40 17.21
C VAL A 395 -12.58 6.63 17.05
N VAL A 396 -13.19 7.47 17.89
CA VAL A 396 -14.61 7.84 17.78
C VAL A 396 -14.90 8.51 16.43
N SER A 397 -14.09 9.49 16.03
CA SER A 397 -14.23 10.20 14.75
C SER A 397 -14.10 9.26 13.56
N THR A 398 -13.11 8.36 13.60
CA THR A 398 -12.85 7.37 12.56
C THR A 398 -14.01 6.39 12.44
N ALA A 399 -14.47 5.83 13.56
CA ALA A 399 -15.58 4.87 13.58
C ALA A 399 -16.88 5.48 13.04
N PHE A 400 -17.23 6.70 13.46
CA PHE A 400 -18.42 7.40 12.97
C PHE A 400 -18.37 7.66 11.46
N ARG A 401 -17.28 8.26 10.96
CA ARG A 401 -17.12 8.57 9.53
C ARG A 401 -17.11 7.32 8.66
N LEU A 402 -16.45 6.27 9.14
CA LEU A 402 -16.39 5.00 8.42
C LEU A 402 -17.76 4.31 8.39
N ALA A 403 -18.56 4.41 9.46
CA ALA A 403 -19.94 3.90 9.47
C ALA A 403 -20.84 4.63 8.47
N VAL A 404 -20.77 5.98 8.44
CA VAL A 404 -21.52 6.79 7.46
C VAL A 404 -21.11 6.42 6.03
N PHE A 405 -19.80 6.22 5.79
CA PHE A 405 -19.30 5.75 4.51
C PHE A 405 -19.83 4.36 4.15
N ILE A 406 -19.71 3.38 5.04
CA ILE A 406 -20.18 2.01 4.80
C ILE A 406 -21.66 2.03 4.42
N TYR A 407 -22.49 2.76 5.16
CA TYR A 407 -23.91 2.86 4.85
C TYR A 407 -24.18 3.53 3.49
N THR A 408 -23.44 4.57 3.14
CA THR A 408 -23.78 5.45 2.01
C THR A 408 -23.15 5.03 0.69
N GLU A 409 -21.97 4.41 0.74
CA GLU A 409 -21.10 4.18 -0.43
C GLU A 409 -20.83 2.69 -0.70
N THR A 410 -21.40 1.78 0.10
CA THR A 410 -21.20 0.33 -0.05
C THR A 410 -22.52 -0.44 0.00
N ASP A 411 -22.51 -1.69 -0.44
CA ASP A 411 -23.64 -2.64 -0.40
C ASP A 411 -23.62 -3.54 0.85
N LEU A 412 -22.75 -3.26 1.82
CA LEU A 412 -22.51 -4.13 2.97
C LEU A 412 -23.72 -4.26 3.90
N VAL A 413 -24.54 -3.20 4.01
CA VAL A 413 -25.78 -3.24 4.79
C VAL A 413 -26.76 -4.23 4.16
N ASP A 414 -26.95 -4.13 2.84
CA ASP A 414 -27.83 -5.04 2.10
C ASP A 414 -27.30 -6.48 2.09
N LYS A 415 -25.98 -6.65 2.17
CA LYS A 415 -25.33 -7.96 2.16
C LYS A 415 -25.41 -8.68 3.51
N TYR A 416 -25.14 -8.00 4.62
CA TYR A 416 -24.94 -8.64 5.93
C TYR A 416 -25.93 -8.21 7.01
N PHE A 417 -26.65 -7.10 6.82
CA PHE A 417 -27.50 -6.51 7.86
C PHE A 417 -28.94 -6.29 7.41
N TYR A 418 -29.34 -6.76 6.22
CA TYR A 418 -30.68 -6.53 5.64
C TYR A 418 -31.84 -7.12 6.48
N LEU A 419 -31.54 -8.10 7.34
CA LEU A 419 -32.52 -8.70 8.25
C LEU A 419 -32.77 -7.87 9.51
N LEU A 420 -31.88 -6.92 9.84
CA LEU A 420 -32.11 -5.96 10.90
C LEU A 420 -33.10 -4.90 10.40
N ARG A 421 -34.28 -4.82 11.03
CA ARG A 421 -35.35 -3.88 10.64
C ARG A 421 -35.13 -2.49 11.23
N LEU A 422 -33.92 -1.95 11.03
CA LEU A 422 -33.50 -0.66 11.55
C LEU A 422 -33.64 0.44 10.50
N GLN A 423 -33.93 1.65 10.95
CA GLN A 423 -33.86 2.83 10.08
C GLN A 423 -32.41 3.21 9.80
N LYS A 424 -32.19 4.07 8.79
CA LYS A 424 -30.86 4.54 8.40
C LYS A 424 -29.97 4.98 9.57
N ILE A 425 -30.48 5.87 10.41
CA ILE A 425 -29.71 6.45 11.51
C ILE A 425 -29.34 5.37 12.54
N ASP A 426 -30.30 4.51 12.86
CA ASP A 426 -30.14 3.40 13.80
C ASP A 426 -29.09 2.39 13.31
N MET A 427 -29.14 2.03 12.02
CA MET A 427 -28.16 1.15 11.39
C MET A 427 -26.75 1.74 11.42
N ILE A 428 -26.60 3.03 11.08
CA ILE A 428 -25.29 3.71 11.16
C ILE A 428 -24.78 3.70 12.60
N ASN A 429 -25.66 3.92 13.59
CA ASN A 429 -25.27 3.96 15.00
C ASN A 429 -24.73 2.60 15.48
N VAL A 430 -25.43 1.51 15.13
CA VAL A 430 -24.98 0.15 15.45
C VAL A 430 -23.64 -0.17 14.78
N MET A 431 -23.48 0.14 13.49
CA MET A 431 -22.20 -0.04 12.80
C MET A 431 -21.07 0.79 13.41
N ALA A 432 -21.35 2.03 13.81
CA ALA A 432 -20.38 2.90 14.46
C ALA A 432 -19.95 2.36 15.82
N ALA A 433 -20.86 1.76 16.60
CA ALA A 433 -20.54 1.13 17.88
C ALA A 433 -19.62 -0.09 17.70
N VAL A 434 -19.91 -0.94 16.71
CA VAL A 434 -19.04 -2.06 16.31
C VAL A 434 -17.65 -1.54 15.91
N LEU A 435 -17.60 -0.52 15.06
CA LEU A 435 -16.35 0.09 14.60
C LEU A 435 -15.55 0.76 15.73
N LEU A 436 -16.21 1.37 16.72
CA LEU A 436 -15.54 1.94 17.90
C LEU A 436 -14.85 0.84 18.70
N ARG A 437 -15.56 -0.24 19.00
CA ARG A 437 -15.02 -1.39 19.73
C ARG A 437 -13.83 -2.01 18.99
N LEU A 438 -13.99 -2.30 17.71
CA LEU A 438 -12.92 -2.85 16.87
C LEU A 438 -11.74 -1.89 16.71
N GLY A 439 -12.01 -0.59 16.50
CA GLY A 439 -10.99 0.44 16.31
C GLY A 439 -10.09 0.61 17.53
N ALA A 440 -10.67 0.54 18.74
CA ALA A 440 -9.90 0.56 19.97
C ALA A 440 -9.05 -0.72 20.13
N HIS A 441 -9.57 -1.90 19.77
CA HIS A 441 -8.77 -3.13 19.74
C HIS A 441 -7.61 -3.05 18.75
N VAL A 442 -7.83 -2.52 17.55
CA VAL A 442 -6.78 -2.28 16.56
C VAL A 442 -5.69 -1.40 17.14
N LEU A 443 -6.06 -0.27 17.75
CA LEU A 443 -5.10 0.67 18.33
C LEU A 443 -4.31 0.07 19.50
N LEU A 444 -4.97 -0.73 20.34
CA LEU A 444 -4.35 -1.31 21.54
C LEU A 444 -3.56 -2.61 21.27
N SER A 445 -3.86 -3.31 20.18
CA SER A 445 -3.33 -4.66 19.90
C SER A 445 -2.42 -4.75 18.68
N SER A 446 -2.41 -3.73 17.82
CA SER A 446 -1.53 -3.74 16.64
C SER A 446 -0.08 -3.45 17.02
N GLN A 447 0.83 -4.09 16.29
CA GLN A 447 2.25 -3.81 16.34
C GLN A 447 2.63 -2.82 15.25
N HIS A 448 3.42 -1.82 15.62
CA HIS A 448 3.94 -0.82 14.70
C HIS A 448 5.41 -1.08 14.40
N HIS A 449 5.74 -1.21 13.13
CA HIS A 449 7.10 -1.40 12.66
C HIS A 449 7.50 -0.21 11.80
N GLU A 450 8.57 0.47 12.21
CA GLU A 450 9.19 1.52 11.42
C GLU A 450 10.05 0.90 10.32
N MET A 451 9.81 1.35 9.08
CA MET A 451 10.54 0.91 7.90
C MET A 451 11.28 2.09 7.29
N TRP A 452 12.53 1.85 6.95
CA TRP A 452 13.45 2.86 6.43
C TRP A 452 14.08 2.36 5.15
N TYR A 453 13.62 2.91 4.03
CA TYR A 453 14.11 2.56 2.70
C TYR A 453 15.15 3.58 2.22
N PRO A 454 16.15 3.16 1.43
CA PRO A 454 17.04 4.11 0.77
C PRO A 454 16.25 5.03 -0.17
N LYS A 455 16.78 6.21 -0.46
CA LYS A 455 16.11 7.17 -1.35
C LYS A 455 16.01 6.60 -2.77
N ARG A 456 14.87 6.82 -3.45
CA ARG A 456 14.70 6.46 -4.87
C ARG A 456 15.85 7.05 -5.69
N GLY A 457 16.52 6.20 -6.46
CA GLY A 457 17.72 6.58 -7.22
C GLY A 457 19.06 6.54 -6.47
N GLU A 458 19.15 6.12 -5.20
CA GLU A 458 20.44 5.74 -4.58
C GLU A 458 20.93 4.35 -5.05
N PHE A 459 20.01 3.49 -5.53
CA PHE A 459 20.40 2.28 -6.27
C PHE A 459 21.10 2.59 -7.59
N LEU A 460 20.96 3.82 -8.12
CA LEU A 460 21.73 4.26 -9.29
C LEU A 460 23.23 4.45 -8.98
N ASN A 461 23.65 4.48 -7.70
CA ASN A 461 25.04 4.76 -7.33
C ASN A 461 25.66 3.92 -6.20
N GLY A 462 24.96 2.97 -5.57
CA GLY A 462 25.56 2.36 -4.36
C GLY A 462 24.97 1.06 -3.86
N ALA A 463 24.93 0.01 -4.68
CA ALA A 463 25.14 -1.37 -4.25
C ALA A 463 25.24 -2.27 -5.50
N ARG A 464 26.39 -2.15 -6.21
CA ARG A 464 26.88 -3.31 -6.93
C ARG A 464 27.02 -4.41 -5.89
N VAL A 465 26.15 -5.41 -5.91
CA VAL A 465 26.44 -6.67 -5.25
C VAL A 465 27.67 -7.20 -5.98
N GLU A 466 28.83 -6.93 -5.39
CA GLU A 466 30.09 -7.54 -5.74
C GLU A 466 29.91 -9.06 -5.65
N PHE A 467 29.61 -9.70 -6.77
CA PHE A 467 30.16 -11.02 -7.00
C PHE A 467 31.64 -10.82 -7.26
N ALA A 468 32.40 -10.77 -6.17
CA ALA A 468 33.84 -10.67 -6.19
C ALA A 468 34.46 -11.89 -6.89
N ALA A 469 35.31 -11.56 -7.87
CA ALA A 469 36.49 -12.29 -8.33
C ALA A 469 36.31 -13.60 -9.10
N THR A 470 36.71 -13.61 -10.39
CA THR A 470 38.10 -13.97 -10.75
C THR A 470 38.41 -13.88 -12.26
N PHE A 471 39.53 -13.21 -12.57
CA PHE A 471 40.42 -13.35 -13.74
C PHE A 471 40.07 -12.68 -15.11
N PRO A 472 41.10 -12.30 -15.92
CA PRO A 472 41.25 -10.95 -16.46
C PRO A 472 41.27 -10.86 -18.01
N LEU A 473 41.03 -9.63 -18.48
CA LEU A 473 41.31 -8.95 -19.77
C LEU A 473 42.14 -9.70 -20.85
N PRO A 474 41.85 -9.54 -22.17
CA PRO A 474 42.28 -8.33 -22.89
C PRO A 474 41.34 -7.75 -23.98
N VAL A 475 41.44 -6.43 -24.16
CA VAL A 475 41.13 -5.60 -25.36
C VAL A 475 42.43 -5.55 -26.21
N PRO A 476 42.53 -5.17 -27.52
CA PRO A 476 41.59 -4.54 -28.48
C PRO A 476 41.54 -5.34 -29.83
N SER A 477 40.86 -5.01 -30.93
CA SER A 477 40.57 -3.73 -31.57
C SER A 477 39.51 -3.89 -32.67
N GLU A 478 38.73 -2.82 -32.87
CA GLU A 478 38.34 -2.27 -34.17
C GLU A 478 37.67 -3.20 -35.19
N ARG A 479 36.34 -3.09 -35.30
CA ARG A 479 35.71 -2.51 -36.50
C ARG A 479 34.19 -2.40 -36.35
N ILE A 480 33.69 -1.28 -36.88
CA ILE A 480 32.31 -0.98 -37.27
C ILE A 480 31.48 -0.25 -36.20
N MET A 481 31.75 1.05 -36.14
CA MET A 481 30.71 2.05 -35.98
C MET A 481 29.83 2.12 -37.23
N ALA A 482 28.52 2.04 -37.01
CA ALA A 482 27.36 2.49 -37.80
C ALA A 482 26.25 1.43 -37.55
N ASN A 483 25.06 1.69 -37.00
CA ASN A 483 24.18 2.82 -37.28
C ASN A 483 22.99 2.89 -36.27
N ALA A 484 23.26 3.10 -34.96
CA ALA A 484 22.27 3.62 -34.00
C ALA A 484 22.49 5.14 -33.73
N PHE A 485 23.53 5.70 -34.33
CA PHE A 485 24.06 7.03 -34.05
C PHE A 485 23.51 8.12 -34.98
N SER A 486 22.86 7.77 -36.08
CA SER A 486 22.28 8.74 -37.02
C SER A 486 20.89 9.24 -36.61
N TYR A 487 20.10 8.42 -35.90
CA TYR A 487 18.73 8.81 -35.50
C TYR A 487 18.70 9.62 -34.20
N TYR A 488 19.66 9.39 -33.30
CA TYR A 488 19.75 10.07 -32.00
C TYR A 488 20.99 10.98 -31.84
N LYS A 489 21.86 11.08 -32.86
CA LYS A 489 23.08 11.93 -32.87
C LYS A 489 23.95 11.82 -31.61
N ILE A 490 24.31 10.61 -31.17
CA ILE A 490 25.24 10.46 -30.04
C ILE A 490 26.56 9.80 -30.47
N ASN A 491 27.68 10.31 -29.96
CA ASN A 491 29.03 9.78 -30.15
C ASN A 491 29.41 8.85 -28.97
N PRO A 492 29.40 7.53 -29.15
CA PRO A 492 29.59 6.55 -28.06
C PRO A 492 31.02 6.45 -27.53
N LEU A 493 32.02 6.95 -28.26
CA LEU A 493 33.45 6.78 -27.92
C LEU A 493 33.97 7.89 -27.01
N THR A 494 33.43 9.10 -27.12
CA THR A 494 33.69 10.21 -26.20
C THR A 494 32.91 10.07 -24.90
N ASP A 495 31.65 9.62 -24.94
CA ASP A 495 30.78 9.57 -23.75
C ASP A 495 31.18 8.48 -22.74
N PHE A 496 31.72 7.35 -23.19
CA PHE A 496 32.16 6.30 -22.25
C PHE A 496 33.43 6.72 -21.50
N VAL A 497 34.34 7.42 -22.18
CA VAL A 497 35.58 7.93 -21.59
C VAL A 497 35.30 9.18 -20.73
N GLU A 498 34.34 10.04 -21.13
CA GLU A 498 33.89 11.17 -20.30
C GLU A 498 33.03 10.73 -19.12
N CYS A 499 32.12 9.76 -19.25
CA CYS A 499 31.38 9.18 -18.10
C CYS A 499 32.34 8.52 -17.12
N TYR A 500 33.30 7.73 -17.60
CA TYR A 500 34.30 7.09 -16.75
C TYR A 500 35.20 8.13 -16.03
N ASN A 501 35.53 9.24 -16.69
CA ASN A 501 36.32 10.34 -16.09
C ASN A 501 35.48 11.29 -15.21
N ASN A 502 34.18 11.43 -15.47
CA ASN A 502 33.24 12.23 -14.67
C ASN A 502 32.81 11.51 -13.39
N VAL A 503 32.74 10.18 -13.40
CA VAL A 503 32.54 9.37 -12.18
C VAL A 503 33.70 9.53 -11.18
N LYS A 504 34.90 9.90 -11.65
CA LYS A 504 36.05 10.24 -10.78
C LYS A 504 36.03 11.68 -10.25
N LYS A 505 35.17 12.56 -10.76
CA LYS A 505 35.01 13.92 -10.25
C LYS A 505 33.72 14.01 -9.45
N THR A 506 33.78 13.53 -8.21
CA THR A 506 32.80 13.87 -7.17
C THR A 506 32.68 15.39 -7.07
N PRO A 507 31.51 16.00 -7.33
CA PRO A 507 31.23 17.32 -6.80
C PRO A 507 30.98 17.14 -5.30
N GLU A 508 31.78 17.84 -4.51
CA GLU A 508 31.52 18.00 -3.09
C GLU A 508 30.08 18.48 -2.87
N ASN A 509 29.42 17.77 -1.94
CA ASN A 509 28.26 18.19 -1.17
C ASN A 509 27.89 19.67 -1.30
N SER A 510 26.74 19.96 -1.90
CA SER A 510 26.01 21.19 -1.58
C SER A 510 24.53 20.91 -1.52
N GLY A 511 23.97 21.12 -0.34
CA GLY A 511 22.57 20.88 -0.02
C GLY A 511 22.42 20.64 1.47
N ASN A 512 22.63 21.70 2.26
CA ASN A 512 22.35 21.74 3.69
C ASN A 512 20.91 21.29 3.94
N GLY A 513 20.73 20.03 4.34
CA GLY A 513 19.47 19.51 4.83
C GLY A 513 19.18 20.17 6.18
N ARG A 514 18.21 21.08 6.21
CA ARG A 514 17.57 21.45 7.48
C ARG A 514 16.68 20.27 7.86
N ASP A 515 17.05 19.65 8.97
CA ASP A 515 16.44 18.47 9.54
C ASP A 515 14.91 18.59 9.62
N ALA A 516 14.21 17.74 8.86
CA ALA A 516 12.82 17.45 9.11
C ALA A 516 12.76 16.62 10.40
N HIS A 517 12.46 17.27 11.52
CA HIS A 517 12.09 16.61 12.77
C HIS A 517 10.76 15.87 12.56
N ALA A 518 10.81 14.68 11.97
CA ALA A 518 9.74 13.71 12.14
C ALA A 518 9.76 13.31 13.62
N THR A 519 8.66 13.55 14.31
CA THR A 519 8.36 12.96 15.61
C THR A 519 8.41 11.44 15.43
N GLN A 520 9.38 10.77 16.08
CA GLN A 520 9.47 9.30 16.08
C GLN A 520 8.10 8.70 16.40
N GLY A 521 7.64 7.76 15.59
CA GLY A 521 6.36 7.08 15.78
C GLY A 521 5.12 7.69 15.10
N GLU A 522 5.19 8.84 14.43
CA GLU A 522 4.05 9.35 13.62
C GLU A 522 4.13 8.86 12.17
N SER A 523 2.99 8.73 11.47
CA SER A 523 2.96 8.33 10.05
C SER A 523 3.33 9.51 9.13
N PRO A 524 4.06 9.29 8.01
CA PRO A 524 4.31 10.32 6.99
C PRO A 524 3.03 10.99 6.48
N LEU A 525 1.90 10.28 6.49
CA LEU A 525 0.61 10.82 6.09
C LEU A 525 0.12 11.91 7.05
N VAL A 526 0.32 11.74 8.35
CA VAL A 526 -0.03 12.75 9.36
C VAL A 526 0.75 14.04 9.09
N HIS A 527 2.04 13.92 8.75
CA HIS A 527 2.86 15.07 8.39
C HIS A 527 2.32 15.79 7.13
N PHE A 528 1.98 15.03 6.08
CA PHE A 528 1.36 15.57 4.86
C PHE A 528 0.04 16.29 5.17
N GLU A 529 -0.87 15.65 5.92
CA GLU A 529 -2.14 16.26 6.32
C GLU A 529 -1.91 17.57 7.08
N ASN A 530 -0.99 17.60 8.05
CA ASN A 530 -0.69 18.78 8.87
C ASN A 530 -0.23 19.98 8.05
N LYS A 531 0.61 19.73 7.03
CA LYS A 531 1.03 20.75 6.08
C LYS A 531 -0.15 21.26 5.26
N LEU A 532 -0.97 20.36 4.70
CA LEU A 532 -2.16 20.75 3.95
C LEU A 532 -3.16 21.57 4.79
N TYR A 533 -3.44 21.15 6.03
CA TYR A 533 -4.26 21.93 6.97
C TYR A 533 -3.69 23.33 7.16
N SER A 534 -2.39 23.42 7.42
CA SER A 534 -1.70 24.70 7.66
C SER A 534 -1.76 25.63 6.44
N MET A 535 -1.58 25.09 5.23
CA MET A 535 -1.68 25.85 3.99
C MET A 535 -3.11 26.32 3.72
N CYS A 536 -4.08 25.41 3.84
CA CYS A 536 -5.48 25.72 3.57
C CYS A 536 -6.03 26.75 4.56
N LEU A 537 -5.67 26.67 5.84
CA LEU A 537 -6.09 27.65 6.86
C LEU A 537 -5.44 29.03 6.66
N LYS A 538 -4.25 29.08 6.07
CA LYS A 538 -3.58 30.34 5.67
C LYS A 538 -4.10 30.89 4.33
N ASN A 539 -5.06 30.23 3.68
CA ASN A 539 -5.55 30.55 2.33
C ASN A 539 -4.40 30.70 1.31
N ARG A 540 -3.38 29.84 1.39
CA ARG A 540 -2.30 29.80 0.39
C ARG A 540 -2.71 28.86 -0.73
N ASP A 541 -2.59 29.32 -1.97
CA ASP A 541 -2.71 28.47 -3.14
C ASP A 541 -1.50 27.51 -3.20
N VAL A 542 -1.73 26.33 -3.77
CA VAL A 542 -0.73 25.28 -3.97
C VAL A 542 -0.69 25.02 -5.46
N ASP A 543 0.40 25.42 -6.09
CA ASP A 543 0.60 25.26 -7.54
C ASP A 543 1.43 24.01 -7.82
N CYS A 544 2.33 23.65 -6.91
CA CYS A 544 3.22 22.51 -7.03
C CYS A 544 3.42 21.78 -5.69
N VAL A 545 4.05 20.61 -5.76
CA VAL A 545 4.34 19.80 -4.56
C VAL A 545 5.38 20.45 -3.65
N GLU A 546 6.30 21.25 -4.22
CA GLU A 546 7.31 22.01 -3.48
C GLU A 546 6.66 22.95 -2.46
N ASP A 547 5.54 23.59 -2.81
CA ASP A 547 4.81 24.47 -1.89
C ASP A 547 4.36 23.73 -0.62
N ILE A 548 4.00 22.45 -0.76
CA ILE A 548 3.63 21.58 0.36
C ILE A 548 4.88 21.14 1.12
N LEU A 549 5.96 20.77 0.44
CA LEU A 549 7.21 20.34 1.08
C LEU A 549 7.81 21.46 1.94
N ASP A 550 7.72 22.71 1.49
CA ASP A 550 8.28 23.88 2.17
C ASP A 550 7.32 24.52 3.18
N ALA A 551 6.07 24.04 3.29
CA ALA A 551 5.09 24.62 4.20
C ALA A 551 5.43 24.39 5.68
N ASP A 552 5.32 25.46 6.47
CA ASP A 552 5.37 25.41 7.93
C ASP A 552 4.07 24.85 8.53
N ILE A 553 4.21 23.97 9.51
CA ILE A 553 3.10 23.41 10.27
C ILE A 553 2.68 24.40 11.37
N LEU A 554 1.39 24.76 11.39
CA LEU A 554 0.80 25.54 12.47
C LEU A 554 0.75 24.72 13.77
N PRO A 555 0.84 25.36 14.96
CA PRO A 555 0.66 24.66 16.23
C PRO A 555 -0.70 23.93 16.28
N MET A 556 -0.71 22.68 16.74
CA MET A 556 -1.91 21.82 16.70
C MET A 556 -3.09 22.42 17.46
N GLN A 557 -2.84 22.95 18.67
CA GLN A 557 -3.86 23.62 19.49
C GLN A 557 -4.53 24.79 18.78
N LEU A 558 -3.80 25.49 17.90
CA LEU A 558 -4.35 26.58 17.11
C LEU A 558 -5.25 26.06 15.99
N ILE A 559 -4.84 24.97 15.32
CA ILE A 559 -5.66 24.32 14.28
C ILE A 559 -6.98 23.87 14.89
N ASP A 560 -6.95 23.16 16.02
CA ASP A 560 -8.15 22.62 16.66
C ASP A 560 -9.14 23.72 17.02
N LYS A 561 -8.65 24.80 17.64
CA LYS A 561 -9.47 25.96 17.98
C LYS A 561 -10.14 26.59 16.75
N ILE A 562 -9.38 26.76 15.66
CA ILE A 562 -9.93 27.31 14.40
C ILE A 562 -11.02 26.40 13.84
N LEU A 563 -10.81 25.08 13.87
CA LEU A 563 -11.76 24.11 13.32
C LEU A 563 -13.05 24.02 14.16
N GLU A 564 -12.95 24.19 15.48
CA GLU A 564 -14.11 24.29 16.38
C GLU A 564 -15.00 25.49 16.01
N ASP A 565 -14.39 26.64 15.71
CA ASP A 565 -15.10 27.88 15.33
C ASP A 565 -15.68 27.88 13.90
N PHE A 566 -15.25 26.94 13.04
CA PHE A 566 -15.71 26.89 11.65
C PHE A 566 -17.17 26.42 11.53
N SER A 567 -17.95 27.17 10.75
CA SER A 567 -19.26 26.72 10.27
C SER A 567 -19.12 25.57 9.26
N THR A 568 -20.18 24.77 9.10
CA THR A 568 -20.20 23.66 8.13
C THR A 568 -19.80 24.06 6.71
N PRO A 569 -20.24 25.21 6.14
CA PRO A 569 -19.74 25.67 4.84
C PRO A 569 -18.22 25.90 4.80
N LYS A 570 -17.63 26.50 5.85
CA LYS A 570 -16.18 26.69 5.94
C LYS A 570 -15.43 25.36 6.05
N ARG A 571 -15.95 24.41 6.83
CA ARG A 571 -15.39 23.05 6.94
C ARG A 571 -15.48 22.29 5.62
N CYS A 572 -16.59 22.41 4.90
CA CYS A 572 -16.75 21.83 3.56
C CYS A 572 -15.75 22.42 2.57
N GLN A 573 -15.55 23.75 2.58
CA GLN A 573 -14.56 24.42 1.73
C GLN A 573 -13.13 23.99 2.08
N LEU A 574 -12.81 23.85 3.37
CA LEU A 574 -11.53 23.30 3.81
C LEU A 574 -11.34 21.88 3.27
N LEU A 575 -12.33 21.00 3.47
CA LEU A 575 -12.23 19.62 3.00
C LEU A 575 -12.07 19.54 1.48
N LYS A 576 -12.78 20.39 0.73
CA LYS A 576 -12.62 20.47 -0.72
C LYS A 576 -11.15 20.68 -1.10
N ASN A 577 -10.49 21.66 -0.48
CA ASN A 577 -9.08 21.94 -0.76
C ASN A 577 -8.18 20.76 -0.32
N LEU A 578 -8.43 20.18 0.86
CA LEU A 578 -7.68 19.01 1.34
C LEU A 578 -7.80 17.82 0.38
N ALA A 579 -9.01 17.50 -0.08
CA ALA A 579 -9.26 16.40 -1.01
C ALA A 579 -8.59 16.66 -2.37
N LYS A 580 -8.76 17.87 -2.93
CA LYS A 580 -8.10 18.30 -4.17
C LYS A 580 -6.58 18.08 -4.09
N TYR A 581 -5.92 18.66 -3.10
CA TYR A 581 -4.46 18.59 -2.99
C TYR A 581 -3.96 17.20 -2.61
N PHE A 582 -4.74 16.42 -1.86
CA PHE A 582 -4.44 15.02 -1.62
C PHE A 582 -4.40 14.25 -2.94
N HIS A 583 -5.43 14.34 -3.79
CA HIS A 583 -5.42 13.58 -5.05
C HIS A 583 -4.31 14.04 -6.02
N LEU A 584 -4.09 15.36 -6.13
CA LEU A 584 -3.09 15.91 -7.04
C LEU A 584 -1.64 15.61 -6.60
N PHE A 585 -1.32 15.81 -5.32
CA PHE A 585 0.08 15.89 -4.90
C PHE A 585 0.54 14.75 -4.01
N VAL A 586 -0.34 13.87 -3.51
CA VAL A 586 0.08 12.82 -2.55
C VAL A 586 1.17 11.88 -3.12
N HIS A 587 1.09 11.51 -4.41
CA HIS A 587 2.12 10.65 -5.02
C HIS A 587 3.45 11.38 -5.19
N GLN A 588 3.40 12.63 -5.67
CA GLN A 588 4.58 13.45 -5.88
C GLN A 588 5.26 13.79 -4.55
N TYR A 589 4.45 14.10 -3.53
CA TYR A 589 4.92 14.42 -2.19
C TYR A 589 5.69 13.24 -1.62
N PHE A 590 5.08 12.05 -1.60
CA PHE A 590 5.73 10.86 -1.06
C PHE A 590 6.89 10.34 -1.89
N SER A 591 6.96 10.66 -3.18
CA SER A 591 8.12 10.35 -4.01
C SER A 591 9.33 11.26 -3.71
N LYS A 592 9.09 12.48 -3.21
CA LYS A 592 10.12 13.47 -2.90
C LYS A 592 10.43 13.57 -1.39
N TYR A 593 9.50 13.17 -0.53
CA TYR A 593 9.61 13.25 0.91
C TYR A 593 10.62 12.24 1.46
N THR A 594 11.68 12.75 2.10
CA THR A 594 12.71 11.95 2.74
C THR A 594 13.06 12.51 4.11
N VAL A 595 13.30 11.62 5.07
CA VAL A 595 13.79 11.94 6.42
C VAL A 595 15.19 11.33 6.54
N ASN A 596 16.20 12.14 6.83
CA ASN A 596 17.61 11.71 6.89
C ASN A 596 18.07 10.95 5.64
N ASN A 597 17.72 11.45 4.45
CA ASN A 597 17.95 10.80 3.14
C ASN A 597 17.34 9.39 2.99
N ARG A 598 16.38 9.02 3.84
CA ARG A 598 15.65 7.76 3.74
C ARG A 598 14.17 8.01 3.58
N ILE A 599 13.50 7.07 2.94
CA ILE A 599 12.05 7.08 2.87
C ILE A 599 11.52 6.29 4.06
N TYR A 600 10.79 6.99 4.92
CA TYR A 600 10.19 6.44 6.11
C TYR A 600 8.76 5.97 5.83
N GLN A 601 8.38 4.81 6.35
CA GLN A 601 7.05 4.23 6.27
C GLN A 601 6.79 3.45 7.57
N MET A 602 5.52 3.35 7.97
CA MET A 602 5.11 2.56 9.12
C MET A 602 4.25 1.39 8.67
N LYS A 603 4.47 0.19 9.22
CA LYS A 603 3.55 -0.94 9.07
C LYS A 603 2.84 -1.20 10.38
N SER A 604 1.51 -1.23 10.33
CA SER A 604 0.69 -1.74 11.43
C SER A 604 0.32 -3.18 11.13
N SER A 605 0.49 -4.07 12.11
CA SER A 605 0.22 -5.51 11.98
C SER A 605 -0.61 -6.00 13.16
N LEU A 606 -1.72 -6.65 12.87
CA LEU A 606 -2.59 -7.28 13.86
C LEU A 606 -2.37 -8.79 13.84
N CYS A 607 -1.86 -9.31 14.95
CA CYS A 607 -1.54 -10.72 15.13
C CYS A 607 -2.47 -11.31 16.20
N ALA A 608 -3.08 -12.46 15.91
CA ALA A 608 -4.14 -13.05 16.74
C ALA A 608 -3.61 -13.66 18.04
N THR A 609 -2.39 -14.22 18.01
CA THR A 609 -1.73 -14.85 19.16
C THR A 609 -0.85 -13.86 19.90
N LEU A 610 -0.05 -13.05 19.19
CA LEU A 610 0.90 -12.10 19.81
C LEU A 610 0.24 -11.14 20.81
N LYS A 611 -1.02 -10.72 20.58
CA LYS A 611 -1.76 -9.86 21.52
C LYS A 611 -1.89 -10.44 22.94
N THR A 612 -1.82 -11.77 23.08
CA THR A 612 -1.91 -12.46 24.37
C THR A 612 -0.57 -12.48 25.13
N PHE A 613 0.54 -12.22 24.43
CA PHE A 613 1.87 -12.15 25.04
C PHE A 613 2.10 -10.77 25.66
N LYS A 614 2.50 -10.73 26.93
CA LYS A 614 2.99 -9.51 27.57
C LYS A 614 4.43 -9.24 27.14
N HIS A 615 4.60 -8.52 26.03
CA HIS A 615 5.90 -8.20 25.44
C HIS A 615 6.43 -6.81 25.82
N CYS A 616 5.60 -5.93 26.39
CA CYS A 616 5.98 -4.59 26.86
C CYS A 616 6.08 -4.55 28.39
N CYS A 617 7.07 -5.23 28.98
CA CYS A 617 7.31 -5.22 30.43
C CYS A 617 8.74 -4.73 30.75
N LYS A 618 8.92 -4.06 31.90
CA LYS A 618 10.22 -3.48 32.37
C LYS A 618 11.38 -4.49 32.41
N THR A 619 11.07 -5.79 32.39
CA THR A 619 12.01 -6.91 32.22
C THR A 619 11.60 -7.68 30.97
N GLU A 620 12.20 -7.38 29.82
CA GLU A 620 11.87 -8.01 28.54
C GLU A 620 12.37 -9.46 28.49
N ASN A 621 11.50 -10.41 28.85
CA ASN A 621 11.79 -11.85 28.71
C ASN A 621 11.51 -12.38 27.29
N VAL A 622 10.79 -11.62 26.45
CA VAL A 622 10.47 -11.96 25.06
C VAL A 622 10.67 -10.74 24.20
N LYS A 623 11.51 -10.86 23.16
CA LYS A 623 11.72 -9.82 22.15
C LYS A 623 10.90 -10.15 20.91
N VAL A 624 10.06 -9.21 20.47
CA VAL A 624 9.35 -9.32 19.18
C VAL A 624 10.30 -8.91 18.06
N MET A 625 10.39 -9.72 17.01
CA MET A 625 11.19 -9.41 15.83
C MET A 625 10.33 -9.56 14.60
N TYR A 626 10.27 -8.50 13.80
CA TYR A 626 9.74 -8.59 12.45
C TYR A 626 10.80 -9.18 11.52
N ILE A 627 10.39 -10.17 10.74
CA ILE A 627 11.25 -10.82 9.75
C ILE A 627 10.65 -10.50 8.39
N ALA A 628 11.24 -9.53 7.70
CA ALA A 628 10.91 -9.26 6.30
C ALA A 628 11.32 -10.48 5.46
N THR A 629 10.38 -11.02 4.68
CA THR A 629 10.63 -12.13 3.74
C THR A 629 11.28 -11.67 2.45
#